data_AF-A0A7W0NS74-F1
#
_entry.id   AF-A0A7W0NS74-F1
#
_cell.length_a   1.000
_cell.length_b   1.000
_cell.length_c   1.000
_cell.angle_alpha   90.00
_cell.angle_beta   90.00
_cell.angle_gamma   90.00
#
_symmetry.space_group_name_H-M   'P 1'
#
loop_
_entity.id
_entity.type
_entity.pdbx_description
1 polymer ?
#
loop_
_entity_poly.entity_id
_entity_poly.type
_entity_poly.pdbx_seq_one_letter_code
_entity_poly.pdbx_strand_id
1 'polypeptide(L)'
;MNQSQLPKIDEEFEAITEGEELTRKEKLKTKWAALEALVGNSKRIDLVAADLVQHYERRFEAMEGKAMIVCMSRRICVEMYNAIIKLRSEWASGPNDDDNGKSCVAKIVMTGSARTI
;
A
#
# COMPACT_ATOMS: atom_id res chain seq x y z
N MET A 1 -39.74 28.72 29.71
CA MET A 1 -38.95 28.20 28.56
C MET A 1 -39.56 26.87 28.15
N ASN A 2 -39.90 26.71 26.87
CA ASN A 2 -40.74 25.63 26.37
C ASN A 2 -39.92 24.34 26.16
N GLN A 3 -40.04 23.36 27.06
CA GLN A 3 -39.25 22.12 27.09
C GLN A 3 -39.59 21.13 25.95
N SER A 4 -40.61 21.41 25.13
CA SER A 4 -41.06 20.54 24.04
C SER A 4 -40.20 20.60 22.77
N GLN A 5 -39.19 21.48 22.72
CA GLN A 5 -38.33 21.64 21.54
C GLN A 5 -36.97 20.95 21.65
N LEU A 6 -36.56 20.51 22.84
CA LEU A 6 -35.28 19.80 23.05
C LEU A 6 -35.15 18.48 22.26
N PRO A 7 -36.13 17.55 22.28
CA PRO A 7 -35.95 16.24 21.62
C PRO A 7 -35.87 16.33 20.09
N LYS A 8 -36.51 17.34 19.49
CA LYS A 8 -36.45 17.56 18.03
C LYS A 8 -35.09 18.09 17.59
N ILE A 9 -34.46 18.92 18.42
CA ILE A 9 -33.13 19.46 18.15
C ILE A 9 -32.08 18.35 18.26
N ASP A 10 -32.20 17.44 19.22
CA ASP A 10 -31.30 16.27 19.34
C ASP A 10 -31.43 15.32 18.15
N GLU A 11 -32.65 14.97 17.71
CA GLU A 11 -32.85 14.09 16.55
C GLU A 11 -32.35 14.72 15.25
N GLU A 12 -32.63 16.01 15.02
CA GLU A 12 -32.12 16.72 13.84
C GLU A 12 -30.60 16.86 13.88
N PHE A 13 -30.02 17.11 15.06
CA PHE A 13 -28.57 17.21 15.23
C PHE A 13 -27.88 15.88 14.99
N GLU A 14 -28.35 14.78 15.59
CA GLU A 14 -27.80 13.44 15.36
C GLU A 14 -27.88 13.03 13.89
N ALA A 15 -29.02 13.25 13.23
CA ALA A 15 -29.19 12.94 11.81
C ALA A 15 -28.23 13.74 10.90
N ILE A 16 -28.02 15.03 11.20
CA ILE A 16 -27.06 15.87 10.47
C ILE A 16 -25.62 15.41 10.74
N THR A 17 -25.29 15.08 11.99
CA THR A 17 -23.93 14.70 12.41
C THR A 17 -23.53 13.32 11.85
N GLU A 18 -24.45 12.35 11.82
CA GLU A 18 -24.26 11.07 11.14
C GLU A 18 -24.04 11.25 9.63
N GLY A 19 -24.82 12.13 8.99
CA GLY A 19 -24.67 12.48 7.57
C GLY A 19 -23.31 13.12 7.26
N GLU A 20 -22.80 13.98 8.13
CA GLU A 20 -21.47 14.57 8.00
C GLU A 20 -20.35 13.54 8.21
N GLU A 21 -20.47 12.65 9.20
CA GLU A 21 -19.55 11.54 9.46
C GLU A 21 -19.43 10.61 8.24
N LEU A 22 -20.57 10.21 7.67
CA LEU A 22 -20.65 9.38 6.45
C LEU A 22 -19.99 10.10 5.27
N THR A 23 -20.36 11.36 5.03
CA THR A 23 -19.81 12.17 3.92
C THR A 23 -18.29 12.34 4.06
N ARG A 24 -17.77 12.51 5.28
CA ARG A 24 -16.34 12.62 5.54
C ARG A 24 -15.62 11.30 5.28
N LYS A 25 -16.17 10.17 5.73
CA LYS A 25 -15.62 8.83 5.46
C LYS A 25 -15.58 8.52 3.97
N GLU A 26 -16.64 8.87 3.23
CA GLU A 26 -16.69 8.69 1.77
C GLU A 26 -15.67 9.56 1.04
N LYS A 27 -15.56 10.85 1.39
CA LYS A 27 -14.53 11.73 0.82
C LYS A 27 -13.12 11.20 1.05
N LEU A 28 -12.85 10.63 2.21
CA LEU A 28 -11.56 10.00 2.51
C LEU A 28 -11.31 8.75 1.66
N LYS A 29 -12.32 7.88 1.50
CA LYS A 29 -12.24 6.71 0.61
C LYS A 29 -11.96 7.09 -0.85
N THR A 30 -12.65 8.10 -1.38
CA THR A 30 -12.46 8.55 -2.76
C THR A 30 -11.07 9.15 -2.98
N LYS A 31 -10.59 9.97 -2.04
CA LYS A 31 -9.22 10.52 -2.10
C LYS A 31 -8.18 9.41 -2.06
N TRP A 32 -8.38 8.39 -1.23
CA TRP A 32 -7.49 7.24 -1.13
C TRP A 32 -7.46 6.43 -2.44
N ALA A 33 -8.64 6.14 -3.03
CA ALA A 33 -8.73 5.44 -4.30
C ALA A 33 -8.06 6.21 -5.45
N ALA A 34 -8.23 7.53 -5.50
CA ALA A 34 -7.56 8.39 -6.48
C ALA A 34 -6.04 8.36 -6.32
N LEU A 35 -5.54 8.40 -5.08
CA LEU A 35 -4.11 8.32 -4.79
C LEU A 35 -3.55 6.94 -5.16
N GLU A 36 -4.24 5.86 -4.81
CA GLU A 36 -3.83 4.50 -5.15
C GLU A 36 -3.79 4.30 -6.67
N ALA A 37 -4.76 4.84 -7.41
CA ALA A 37 -4.77 4.79 -8.86
C ALA A 37 -3.57 5.53 -9.48
N LEU A 38 -3.21 6.69 -8.92
CA LEU A 38 -2.07 7.48 -9.39
C LEU A 38 -0.74 6.78 -9.07
N VAL A 39 -0.58 6.29 -7.84
CA VAL A 39 0.64 5.57 -7.41
C VAL A 39 0.78 4.26 -8.16
N GLY A 40 -0.32 3.54 -8.35
CA GLY A 40 -0.38 2.27 -9.07
C GLY A 40 -0.39 2.40 -10.60
N ASN A 41 -0.03 3.56 -11.15
CA ASN A 41 0.15 3.73 -12.59
C ASN A 41 1.43 3.00 -13.04
N SER A 42 1.34 2.15 -14.06
CA SER A 42 2.46 1.34 -14.54
C SER A 42 3.71 2.15 -14.89
N LYS A 43 3.57 3.28 -15.59
CA LYS A 43 4.71 4.14 -15.94
C LYS A 43 5.42 4.68 -14.70
N ARG A 44 4.66 5.02 -13.66
CA ARG A 44 5.23 5.50 -12.39
C ARG A 44 5.94 4.38 -11.65
N ILE A 45 5.35 3.18 -11.61
CA ILE A 45 5.97 2.00 -10.99
C ILE A 45 7.30 1.69 -11.69
N ASP A 46 7.33 1.65 -13.03
CA ASP A 46 8.55 1.37 -13.78
C ASP A 46 9.67 2.38 -13.48
N LEU A 47 9.33 3.68 -13.42
CA LEU A 47 10.29 4.74 -13.09
C LEU A 47 10.83 4.59 -11.66
N VAL A 48 9.96 4.33 -10.69
CA VAL A 48 10.36 4.16 -9.29
C VAL A 48 11.18 2.88 -9.11
N ALA A 49 10.81 1.79 -9.77
CA ALA A 49 11.56 0.53 -9.73
C ALA A 49 12.99 0.72 -10.26
N ALA A 50 13.15 1.43 -11.37
CA ALA A 50 14.47 1.71 -11.94
C ALA A 50 15.35 2.53 -10.99
N ASP A 51 14.79 3.57 -10.35
CA ASP A 51 15.49 4.39 -9.37
C ASP A 51 15.89 3.58 -8.12
N LEU A 52 14.98 2.74 -7.61
CA LEU A 52 15.23 1.88 -6.46
C LEU A 52 16.35 0.87 -6.72
N VAL A 53 16.34 0.21 -7.89
CA VAL A 53 17.39 -0.74 -8.27
C VAL A 53 18.74 -0.03 -8.36
N GLN A 54 18.80 1.11 -9.07
CA GLN A 54 20.04 1.88 -9.20
C GLN A 54 20.57 2.34 -7.84
N HIS A 55 19.69 2.81 -6.96
CA HIS A 55 20.08 3.26 -5.62
C HIS A 55 20.58 2.10 -4.76
N TYR A 56 19.91 0.95 -4.82
CA TYR A 56 20.32 -0.24 -4.09
C TYR A 56 21.68 -0.76 -4.53
N GLU A 57 21.92 -0.88 -5.85
CA GLU A 57 23.20 -1.34 -6.38
C GLU A 57 24.37 -0.43 -5.98
N ARG A 58 24.19 0.90 -6.12
CA ARG A 58 25.20 1.87 -5.69
C ARG A 58 25.51 1.77 -4.21
N ARG A 59 24.49 1.52 -3.38
CA ARG A 59 24.68 1.30 -1.95
C ARG A 59 25.40 -0.02 -1.67
N PHE A 60 25.08 -1.07 -2.43
CA PHE A 60 25.64 -2.40 -2.26
C PHE A 60 27.15 -2.45 -2.53
N GLU A 61 27.65 -1.62 -3.46
CA GLU A 61 29.10 -1.45 -3.70
C GLU A 61 29.87 -1.00 -2.46
N ALA A 62 29.23 -0.21 -1.58
CA ALA A 62 29.87 0.33 -0.37
C ALA A 62 29.55 -0.49 0.88
N MET A 63 28.38 -1.14 0.94
CA MET A 63 27.92 -1.88 2.11
C MET A 63 26.87 -2.92 1.72
N GLU A 64 27.16 -4.19 1.97
CA GLU A 64 26.19 -5.27 1.82
C GLU A 64 25.05 -5.12 2.84
N GLY A 65 23.82 -5.27 2.37
CA GLY A 65 22.64 -5.14 3.24
C GLY A 65 21.34 -5.47 2.54
N LYS A 66 20.28 -5.69 3.32
CA LYS A 66 18.92 -5.96 2.83
C LYS A 66 18.14 -4.66 2.68
N ALA A 67 17.26 -4.61 1.67
CA ALA A 67 16.31 -3.53 1.48
C ALA A 67 14.88 -4.04 1.64
N MET A 68 13.98 -3.18 2.13
CA MET A 68 12.56 -3.46 2.25
C MET A 68 11.77 -2.34 1.60
N ILE A 69 10.88 -2.69 0.67
CA ILE A 69 9.99 -1.75 -0.02
C ILE A 69 8.58 -1.97 0.52
N VAL A 70 7.95 -0.89 0.97
CA VAL A 70 6.56 -0.90 1.47
C VAL A 70 5.67 -0.18 0.46
N CYS A 71 4.61 -0.84 0.00
CA CYS A 71 3.64 -0.24 -0.92
C CYS A 71 2.27 -0.05 -0.26
N MET A 72 1.45 0.82 -0.83
CA MET A 72 0.12 1.16 -0.31
C MET A 72 -0.89 0.01 -0.39
N SER A 73 -0.76 -0.88 -1.37
CA SER A 73 -1.68 -2.00 -1.56
C SER A 73 -0.99 -3.24 -2.09
N ARG A 74 -1.63 -4.40 -1.91
CA ARG A 74 -1.11 -5.70 -2.36
C ARG A 74 -0.85 -5.73 -3.87
N ARG A 75 -1.75 -5.12 -4.65
CA ARG A 75 -1.60 -5.01 -6.12
C ARG A 75 -0.31 -4.25 -6.47
N ILE A 76 -0.08 -3.11 -5.83
CA ILE A 76 1.12 -2.29 -6.08
C ILE A 76 2.39 -3.05 -5.65
N CYS A 77 2.37 -3.81 -4.55
CA CYS A 77 3.51 -4.66 -4.18
C CYS A 77 3.87 -5.66 -5.29
N VAL A 78 2.86 -6.32 -5.88
CA VAL A 78 3.07 -7.30 -6.95
C VAL A 78 3.57 -6.63 -8.23
N GLU A 79 2.98 -5.51 -8.63
CA GLU A 79 3.43 -4.76 -9.81
C GLU A 79 4.86 -4.24 -9.64
N MET A 80 5.20 -3.70 -8.47
CA MET A 80 6.56 -3.25 -8.14
C MET A 80 7.56 -4.41 -8.20
N TYR A 81 7.22 -5.56 -7.62
CA TYR A 81 8.05 -6.76 -7.70
C TYR A 81 8.29 -7.18 -9.15
N ASN A 82 7.23 -7.27 -9.96
CA ASN A 82 7.35 -7.64 -11.37
C ASN A 82 8.24 -6.65 -12.14
N ALA A 83 8.10 -5.35 -11.88
CA ALA A 83 8.94 -4.32 -12.49
C ALA A 83 10.42 -4.47 -12.11
N ILE A 84 10.72 -4.75 -10.84
CA ILE A 84 12.09 -4.99 -10.36
C ILE A 84 12.68 -6.26 -10.99
N ILE A 85 11.94 -7.38 -10.98
CA ILE A 85 12.41 -8.65 -11.57
C ILE A 85 12.63 -8.51 -13.09
N LYS A 86 11.83 -7.68 -13.77
CA LYS A 86 12.05 -7.39 -15.20
C LYS A 86 13.38 -6.68 -15.46
N LEU A 87 13.85 -5.85 -14.52
CA LEU A 87 15.13 -5.14 -14.62
C LEU A 87 16.32 -6.00 -14.19
N ARG A 88 16.10 -6.94 -13.26
CA ARG A 88 17.08 -7.86 -12.67
C ARG A 88 16.47 -9.24 -12.51
N SER A 89 16.43 -9.99 -13.61
CA SER A 89 15.82 -11.32 -13.66
C SER A 89 16.45 -12.33 -12.71
N GLU A 90 17.74 -12.13 -12.40
CA GLU A 90 18.52 -12.94 -11.48
C GLU A 90 18.14 -12.73 -10.01
N TRP A 91 17.33 -11.71 -9.68
CA TRP A 91 16.88 -11.48 -8.30
C TRP A 91 15.61 -12.26 -7.92
N ALA A 92 15.01 -12.99 -8.87
CA ALA A 92 13.80 -13.76 -8.62
C ALA A 92 14.07 -14.91 -7.63
N SER A 93 13.21 -15.05 -6.62
CA SER A 93 13.19 -16.24 -5.76
C SER A 93 12.98 -17.51 -6.58
N GLY A 94 13.73 -18.57 -6.26
CA GLY A 94 13.52 -19.89 -6.86
C GLY A 94 12.22 -20.56 -6.35
N PRO A 95 11.71 -21.59 -7.05
CA PRO A 95 10.47 -22.29 -6.67
C PRO A 95 10.50 -22.96 -5.28
N ASN A 96 11.69 -23.24 -4.74
CA ASN A 96 11.92 -23.82 -3.42
C ASN A 96 12.87 -22.94 -2.62
N ASP A 97 12.43 -21.73 -2.30
CA ASP A 97 13.12 -20.82 -1.38
C ASP A 97 12.66 -21.14 0.05
N ASP A 98 13.06 -22.33 0.53
CA ASP A 98 13.09 -22.60 1.96
C ASP A 98 14.12 -21.65 2.57
N ASP A 99 13.84 -21.04 3.73
CA ASP A 99 14.72 -20.07 4.41
C ASP A 99 16.09 -20.67 4.84
N ASN A 100 16.52 -21.78 4.23
CA ASN A 100 17.70 -22.62 4.48
C ASN A 100 18.98 -22.14 3.77
N GLY A 101 19.13 -20.84 3.55
CA GLY A 101 20.43 -20.25 3.19
C GLY A 101 20.78 -20.24 1.70
N LYS A 102 19.80 -20.41 0.79
CA LYS A 102 19.97 -19.92 -0.58
C LYS A 102 19.64 -18.43 -0.62
N SER A 103 20.41 -17.68 -1.42
CA SER A 103 20.34 -16.22 -1.50
C SER A 103 19.00 -15.80 -2.11
N CYS A 104 17.97 -15.65 -1.29
CA CYS A 104 16.70 -15.04 -1.66
C CYS A 104 16.95 -13.55 -1.89
N VAL A 105 17.03 -13.12 -3.16
CA VAL A 105 17.45 -11.74 -3.50
C VAL A 105 16.26 -10.77 -3.48
N ALA A 106 15.04 -11.18 -3.84
CA ALA A 106 13.83 -10.38 -3.67
C ALA A 106 12.58 -11.24 -3.40
N LYS A 107 11.88 -10.97 -2.29
CA LYS A 107 10.64 -11.67 -1.88
C LYS A 107 9.55 -10.68 -1.49
N ILE A 108 8.31 -10.99 -1.87
CA ILE A 108 7.13 -10.30 -1.32
C ILE A 108 6.75 -11.00 -0.02
N VAL A 109 6.75 -10.25 1.09
CA VAL A 109 6.22 -10.72 2.37
C VAL A 109 4.90 -10.00 2.61
N MET A 110 3.82 -10.77 2.73
CA MET A 110 2.52 -10.28 3.16
C MET A 110 2.21 -10.85 4.54
N THR A 111 2.21 -10.00 5.57
CA THR A 111 1.74 -10.40 6.91
C THR A 111 0.26 -10.06 7.04
N GLY A 112 -0.56 -11.07 7.30
CA GLY A 112 -1.98 -10.92 7.59
C GLY A 112 -2.77 -12.20 7.33
N SER A 113 -3.26 -12.84 8.39
CA SER A 113 -4.32 -13.83 8.26
C SER A 113 -5.48 -13.18 7.50
N ALA A 114 -5.94 -13.81 6.44
CA ALA A 114 -7.17 -13.42 5.78
C ALA A 114 -8.32 -13.71 6.76
N ARG A 115 -8.62 -12.77 7.65
CA ARG A 115 -9.89 -12.79 8.37
C ARG A 115 -10.91 -12.14 7.45
N THR A 116 -11.59 -12.99 6.69
CA THR A 116 -12.83 -12.66 6.00
C THR A 116 -13.77 -12.02 7.02
N ILE A 117 -14.22 -10.81 6.72
CA ILE A 117 -15.36 -10.16 7.38
C ILE A 117 -16.59 -10.51 6.55
#